data_AF-A0AA93L839-F1
#
_entry.id   AF-A0AA93L839-F1
#
_cell.length_a   1.000
_cell.length_b   1.000
_cell.length_c   1.000
_cell.angle_alpha   90.00
_cell.angle_beta   90.00
_cell.angle_gamma   90.00
#
_symmetry.space_group_name_H-M   'P 1'
#
loop_
_entity.id
_entity.type
_entity.pdbx_description
1 polymer ?
#
loop_
_entity_poly.entity_id
_entity_poly.type
_entity_poly.pdbx_seq_one_letter_code
_entity_poly.pdbx_strand_id
1 'polypeptide(L)'
;MRVIIGARIDERLRAAGLSQSELARRVKLRQSTISGLIKGEQRSTTHLHKIARELGTTPAYLEGETEDPQADAPSSPELSHEQRDLVELFAGIGAKERGALTLLARAIAAKAPPPPPTAQAVSLPDLLPGEEALAQMFEALLMAMDRSAPLDEQARLLARRLPIGLSQLQDLLPAGGTPEDATPSQLPSTPVPARP
;
A
#
# COMPACT_ATOMS: atom_id res chain seq x y z
N MET A 1 7.76 -1.32 -20.46
CA MET A 1 8.56 -0.11 -20.19
C MET A 1 7.59 0.97 -19.76
N ARG A 2 7.66 1.44 -18.50
CA ARG A 2 6.76 2.49 -18.00
C ARG A 2 7.16 3.83 -18.61
N VAL A 3 6.17 4.64 -18.97
CA VAL A 3 6.36 5.90 -19.70
C VAL A 3 5.81 7.04 -18.87
N ILE A 4 6.66 8.02 -18.57
CA ILE A 4 6.28 9.21 -17.84
C ILE A 4 5.43 10.12 -18.72
N ILE A 5 4.30 10.60 -18.19
CA ILE A 5 3.44 11.58 -18.84
C ILE A 5 3.89 12.99 -18.44
N GLY A 6 4.68 13.62 -19.30
CA GLY A 6 5.24 14.96 -19.03
C GLY A 6 4.20 16.03 -18.69
N ALA A 7 3.00 15.95 -19.29
CA ALA A 7 1.89 16.86 -18.99
C ALA A 7 1.44 16.81 -17.52
N ARG A 8 1.42 15.62 -16.91
CA ARG A 8 1.06 15.44 -15.50
C ARG A 8 2.10 16.01 -14.54
N ILE A 9 3.37 15.98 -14.93
CA ILE A 9 4.44 16.65 -14.16
C ILE A 9 4.24 18.17 -14.19
N ASP A 10 3.92 18.75 -15.35
CA ASP A 10 3.69 20.20 -15.48
C ASP A 10 2.45 20.65 -14.68
N GLU A 11 1.36 19.89 -14.76
CA GLU A 11 0.15 20.13 -13.97
C GLU A 11 0.45 20.16 -12.47
N ARG A 12 1.15 19.15 -11.96
CA ARG A 12 1.49 19.04 -10.53
C ARG A 12 2.49 20.10 -10.08
N LEU A 13 3.43 20.52 -10.93
CA LEU A 13 4.32 21.65 -10.66
C LEU A 13 3.54 22.95 -10.43
N ARG A 14 2.55 23.23 -11.30
CA ARG A 14 1.68 24.40 -11.17
C ARG A 14 0.84 24.33 -9.91
N ALA A 15 0.24 23.17 -9.63
CA ALA A 15 -0.58 22.95 -8.42
C ALA A 15 0.23 23.11 -7.13
N ALA A 16 1.50 22.69 -7.13
CA ALA A 16 2.41 22.84 -5.98
C ALA A 16 3.05 24.23 -5.87
N GLY A 17 2.86 25.12 -6.86
CA GLY A 17 3.50 26.43 -6.90
C GLY A 17 5.03 26.37 -7.06
N LEU A 18 5.58 25.28 -7.59
CA LEU A 18 7.03 25.05 -7.72
C LEU A 18 7.50 25.36 -9.14
N SER A 19 8.69 25.97 -9.25
CA SER A 19 9.38 26.07 -10.54
C SER A 19 10.14 24.78 -10.87
N GLN A 20 10.39 24.51 -12.16
CA GLN A 20 11.20 23.34 -12.58
C GLN A 20 12.61 23.34 -11.95
N SER A 21 13.23 24.52 -11.84
CA SER A 21 14.55 24.68 -11.22
C SER A 21 14.52 24.39 -9.72
N GLU A 22 13.42 24.74 -9.04
CA GLU A 22 13.25 24.45 -7.63
C GLU A 22 13.02 22.96 -7.39
N LEU A 23 12.13 22.33 -8.16
CA LEU A 23 11.94 20.87 -8.12
C LEU A 23 13.27 20.15 -8.37
N ALA A 24 14.01 20.53 -9.41
CA ALA A 24 15.30 19.94 -9.75
C ALA A 24 16.31 19.99 -8.58
N ARG A 25 16.40 21.14 -7.89
CA ARG A 25 17.25 21.30 -6.70
C ARG A 25 16.83 20.36 -5.57
N ARG A 26 15.52 20.26 -5.28
CA ARG A 26 14.99 19.40 -4.21
C ARG A 26 15.22 17.92 -4.46
N VAL A 27 15.06 17.47 -5.72
CA VAL A 27 15.27 16.05 -6.09
C VAL A 27 16.70 15.71 -6.51
N LYS A 28 17.63 16.68 -6.44
CA LYS A 28 19.05 16.56 -6.84
C LYS A 28 19.24 16.17 -8.32
N LEU A 29 18.38 16.66 -9.20
CA LEU A 29 18.51 16.52 -10.65
C LEU A 29 18.94 17.83 -11.29
N ARG A 30 19.40 17.76 -12.55
CA ARG A 30 19.57 18.95 -13.37
C ARG A 30 18.20 19.42 -13.88
N GLN A 31 18.03 20.74 -14.00
CA GLN A 31 16.79 21.31 -14.55
C GLN A 31 16.51 20.79 -15.97
N SER A 32 17.54 20.57 -16.79
CA SER A 32 17.41 20.00 -18.14
C SER A 32 16.78 18.60 -18.12
N THR A 33 17.07 17.79 -17.11
CA THR A 33 16.43 16.47 -16.91
C THR A 33 14.93 16.64 -16.66
N ILE A 34 14.53 17.58 -15.79
CA ILE A 34 13.11 17.86 -15.54
C ILE A 34 12.41 18.37 -16.80
N SER A 35 13.04 19.29 -17.54
CA SER A 35 12.48 19.77 -18.81
C SER A 35 12.35 18.66 -19.85
N GLY A 36 13.31 17.73 -19.93
CA GLY A 36 13.26 16.60 -20.86
C GLY A 36 12.12 15.63 -20.54
N LEU A 37 11.83 15.42 -19.24
CA LEU A 37 10.69 14.63 -18.79
C LEU A 37 9.34 15.30 -19.14
N ILE A 38 9.23 16.61 -18.95
CA ILE A 38 7.99 17.37 -19.25
C ILE A 38 7.70 17.39 -20.75
N LYS A 39 8.73 17.56 -21.59
CA LYS A 39 8.61 17.58 -23.05
C LYS A 39 8.48 16.17 -23.67
N GLY A 40 8.67 15.12 -22.88
CA GLY A 40 8.63 13.73 -23.35
C GLY A 40 9.88 13.27 -24.11
N GLU A 41 10.96 14.06 -24.10
CA GLU A 41 12.28 13.68 -24.63
C GLU A 41 12.90 12.57 -23.77
N GLN A 42 12.61 12.57 -22.47
CA GLN A 42 12.96 11.50 -21.54
C GLN A 42 11.69 10.81 -21.06
N ARG A 43 11.63 9.49 -21.21
CA ARG A 43 10.44 8.68 -20.88
C ARG A 43 10.50 8.00 -19.53
N SER A 44 11.69 7.96 -18.90
CA SER A 44 11.91 7.28 -17.62
C SER A 44 12.96 8.01 -16.79
N THR A 45 12.92 7.81 -15.47
CA THR A 45 13.92 8.31 -14.54
C THR A 45 13.93 7.47 -13.27
N THR A 46 15.11 7.19 -12.73
CA THR A 46 15.25 6.52 -11.42
C THR A 46 14.75 7.39 -10.26
N HIS A 47 14.56 8.69 -10.48
CA HIS A 47 14.17 9.66 -9.45
C HIS A 47 12.66 9.95 -9.41
N LEU A 48 11.85 9.18 -10.14
CA LEU A 48 10.41 9.44 -10.26
C LEU A 48 9.70 9.47 -8.90
N HIS A 49 10.05 8.55 -8.01
CA HIS A 49 9.52 8.51 -6.64
C HIS A 49 9.81 9.77 -5.82
N LYS A 50 10.98 10.41 -6.01
CA LYS A 50 11.32 11.68 -5.34
C LYS A 50 10.54 12.83 -5.95
N ILE A 51 10.41 12.84 -7.28
CA ILE A 51 9.61 13.85 -8.00
C ILE A 51 8.16 13.80 -7.54
N ALA A 52 7.55 12.61 -7.50
CA ALA A 52 6.18 12.41 -7.03
C ALA A 52 5.98 12.94 -5.61
N ARG A 53 6.91 12.64 -4.70
CA ARG A 53 6.86 13.12 -3.31
C ARG A 53 6.90 14.64 -3.19
N GLU A 54 7.82 15.32 -3.88
CA GLU A 54 7.91 16.79 -3.86
C GLU A 54 6.69 17.47 -4.50
N LEU A 55 6.07 16.80 -5.48
CA LEU A 55 4.87 17.25 -6.16
C LEU A 55 3.57 16.84 -5.43
N GLY A 56 3.67 16.17 -4.27
CA GLY A 56 2.53 15.72 -3.48
C GLY A 56 1.60 14.78 -4.27
N THR A 57 2.17 13.89 -5.08
CA THR A 57 1.44 12.93 -5.92
C THR A 57 2.12 11.55 -5.90
N THR A 58 1.69 10.63 -6.75
CA THR A 58 2.18 9.26 -6.84
C THR A 58 2.95 9.01 -8.15
N PRO A 59 3.93 8.09 -8.16
CA PRO A 59 4.55 7.63 -9.41
C PRO A 59 3.52 7.06 -10.40
N ALA A 60 2.54 6.30 -9.90
CA ALA A 60 1.47 5.72 -10.69
C ALA A 60 0.67 6.80 -11.45
N TYR A 61 0.37 7.93 -10.81
CA TYR A 61 -0.29 9.05 -11.48
C TYR A 61 0.62 9.66 -12.55
N LEU A 62 1.91 9.87 -12.27
CA LEU A 62 2.85 10.43 -13.26
C LEU A 62 3.12 9.49 -14.45
N GLU A 63 2.95 8.18 -14.27
CA GLU A 63 3.11 7.16 -15.31
C GLU A 63 1.83 6.86 -16.10
N GLY A 64 0.68 7.41 -15.70
CA GLY A 64 -0.60 7.11 -16.36
C GLY A 64 -1.31 5.87 -15.82
N GLU A 65 -0.80 5.25 -14.77
CA GLU A 65 -1.37 4.01 -14.20
C GLU A 65 -2.65 4.29 -13.41
N THR A 66 -2.84 5.51 -12.92
CA THR A 66 -4.05 5.98 -12.23
C THR A 66 -4.41 7.41 -12.64
N GLU A 67 -5.69 7.75 -12.60
CA GLU A 67 -6.18 9.12 -12.76
C GLU A 67 -6.24 9.89 -11.43
N ASP A 68 -6.16 9.19 -10.30
CA ASP A 68 -6.17 9.81 -8.98
C ASP A 68 -4.72 10.14 -8.53
N PRO A 69 -4.37 11.43 -8.39
CA PRO A 69 -3.03 11.85 -8.00
C PRO A 69 -2.65 11.45 -6.56
N GLN A 70 -3.61 10.97 -5.75
CA GLN A 70 -3.39 10.55 -4.37
C GLN A 70 -3.69 9.07 -4.09
N ALA A 71 -4.09 8.26 -5.08
CA ALA A 71 -4.50 6.87 -4.87
C ALA A 71 -3.51 6.00 -4.05
N ASP A 72 -2.21 6.24 -4.23
CA ASP A 72 -1.10 5.58 -3.51
C ASP A 72 -0.27 6.53 -2.63
N ALA A 73 -0.71 7.78 -2.43
CA ALA A 73 -0.01 8.68 -1.52
C ALA A 73 -0.36 8.24 -0.09
N PRO A 74 0.61 7.88 0.78
CA PRO A 74 0.29 7.66 2.18
C PRO A 74 -0.40 8.93 2.66
N SER A 75 -1.65 8.79 3.11
CA SER A 75 -2.48 9.91 3.58
C SER A 75 -1.63 10.67 4.58
N SER A 76 -1.23 11.89 4.25
CA SER A 76 -0.64 12.75 5.28
C SER A 76 -1.71 12.85 6.35
N PRO A 77 -1.40 12.56 7.63
CA PRO A 77 -2.41 12.66 8.67
C PRO A 77 -3.00 14.06 8.60
N GLU A 78 -4.31 14.18 8.42
CA GLU A 78 -4.98 15.47 8.46
C GLU A 78 -4.68 16.08 9.82
N LEU A 79 -3.74 17.04 9.85
CA LEU A 79 -3.37 17.68 11.09
C LEU A 79 -4.60 18.44 11.61
N SER A 80 -4.98 18.22 12.87
CA SER A 80 -6.03 19.01 13.52
C SER A 80 -5.61 20.49 13.57
N HIS A 81 -6.56 21.41 13.79
CA HIS A 81 -6.24 22.83 13.98
C HIS A 81 -5.16 23.04 15.05
N GLU A 82 -5.30 22.34 16.19
CA GLU A 82 -4.33 22.35 17.28
C GLU A 82 -2.94 21.87 16.85
N GLN A 83 -2.86 20.83 16.01
CA GLN A 83 -1.59 20.33 15.50
C GLN A 83 -0.94 21.31 14.51
N ARG A 84 -1.73 22.02 13.69
CA ARG A 84 -1.22 23.06 12.80
C ARG A 84 -0.66 24.24 13.59
N ASP A 85 -1.41 24.71 14.59
CA ASP A 85 -0.98 25.81 15.48
C ASP A 85 0.34 25.46 16.17
N LEU A 86 0.51 24.22 16.63
CA LEU A 86 1.74 23.76 17.28
C LEU A 86 2.93 23.79 16.31
N VAL A 87 2.74 23.39 15.06
CA VAL A 87 3.79 23.43 14.03
C VAL A 87 4.19 24.87 13.72
N GLU A 88 3.24 25.79 13.60
CA GLU A 88 3.51 27.21 13.37
C GLU A 88 4.29 27.84 14.54
N LEU A 89 3.86 27.57 15.78
CA LEU A 89 4.56 28.01 16.98
C LEU A 89 5.99 27.44 17.01
N PHE A 90 6.16 26.14 16.73
CA PHE A 90 7.48 25.51 16.72
C PHE A 90 8.42 26.10 15.66
N ALA A 91 7.88 26.44 14.48
CA ALA A 91 8.64 27.06 13.40
C ALA A 91 9.14 28.48 13.76
N GLY A 92 8.39 29.21 14.58
CA GLY A 92 8.77 30.56 15.06
C GLY A 92 9.85 30.60 16.15
N ILE A 93 10.27 29.45 16.67
CA ILE A 93 11.17 29.36 17.82
C ILE A 93 12.65 29.21 17.40
N GLY A 94 13.56 29.79 18.19
CA GLY A 94 15.01 29.66 18.03
C GLY A 94 15.51 28.20 18.11
N ALA A 95 16.67 27.91 17.52
CA ALA A 95 17.19 26.54 17.43
C ALA A 95 17.48 25.92 18.82
N LYS A 96 17.90 26.73 19.79
CA LYS A 96 18.21 26.28 21.16
C LYS A 96 16.93 25.89 21.91
N GLU A 97 15.89 26.70 21.78
CA GLU A 97 14.60 26.51 22.41
C GLU A 97 13.84 25.33 21.78
N ARG A 98 13.96 25.13 20.45
CA ARG A 98 13.46 23.92 19.77
C ARG A 98 14.07 22.63 20.30
N GLY A 99 15.37 22.65 20.65
CA GLY A 99 16.05 21.51 21.27
C GLY A 99 15.45 21.13 22.62
N ALA A 100 15.18 22.12 23.48
CA ALA A 100 14.55 21.90 24.78
C ALA A 100 13.12 21.34 24.65
N LEU A 101 12.32 21.90 23.74
CA LEU A 101 10.96 21.41 23.46
C LEU A 101 10.95 19.97 22.92
N THR A 102 11.91 19.63 22.06
CA THR A 102 12.05 18.26 21.53
C THR A 102 12.35 17.26 22.63
N LEU A 103 13.21 17.60 23.59
CA LEU A 103 13.51 16.75 24.75
C LEU A 103 12.28 16.53 25.63
N LEU A 104 11.53 17.59 25.91
CA LEU A 104 10.28 17.51 26.68
C LEU A 104 9.22 16.65 25.96
N ALA A 105 9.01 16.88 24.66
CA ALA A 105 8.06 16.12 23.86
C ALA A 105 8.40 14.62 23.85
N ARG A 106 9.69 14.27 23.72
CA ARG A 106 10.15 12.88 23.76
C ARG A 106 9.94 12.24 25.14
N ALA A 107 10.20 12.98 26.23
CA ALA A 107 9.97 12.48 27.58
C ALA A 107 8.48 12.21 27.85
N ILE A 108 7.59 13.07 27.35
CA ILE A 108 6.14 12.88 27.44
C ILE A 108 5.70 11.68 26.58
N ALA A 109 6.17 11.59 25.34
CA ALA A 109 5.86 10.49 24.43
C ALA A 109 6.30 9.12 24.98
N ALA A 110 7.44 9.04 25.67
CA ALA A 110 7.93 7.81 26.28
C ALA A 110 7.01 7.28 27.41
N LYS A 111 6.17 8.14 28.01
CA LYS A 111 5.19 7.77 29.02
C LYS A 111 3.83 7.41 28.41
N ALA A 112 3.57 7.80 27.16
CA ALA A 112 2.35 7.43 26.46
C ALA A 112 2.39 5.94 26.08
N PRO A 113 1.25 5.23 26.10
CA PRO A 113 1.19 3.88 25.58
C PRO A 113 1.60 3.91 24.10
N PRO A 114 2.40 2.92 23.62
CA PRO A 114 2.77 2.86 22.21
C PRO A 114 1.50 2.86 21.36
N PRO A 115 1.47 3.60 20.23
CA PRO A 115 0.33 3.52 19.34
C PRO A 115 0.10 2.05 18.98
N PRO A 116 -1.16 1.59 18.92
CA PRO A 116 -1.44 0.22 18.52
C PRO A 116 -0.71 -0.04 17.19
N PRO A 117 -0.02 -1.19 17.04
CA PRO A 117 0.63 -1.50 15.78
C PRO A 117 -0.43 -1.37 14.69
N THR A 118 -0.17 -0.49 13.72
CA THR A 118 -0.99 -0.38 12.52
C THR A 118 -0.98 -1.76 11.89
N ALA A 119 -2.05 -2.53 12.09
CA ALA A 119 -2.21 -3.83 11.48
C ALA A 119 -2.12 -3.57 9.99
N GLN A 120 -0.99 -3.94 9.38
CA GLN A 120 -0.85 -3.91 7.94
C GLN A 120 -1.90 -4.88 7.43
N ALA A 121 -2.99 -4.34 6.89
CA ALA A 121 -4.02 -5.12 6.23
C ALA A 121 -3.36 -5.70 4.98
N VAL A 122 -2.78 -6.88 5.13
CA VAL A 122 -2.34 -7.69 3.99
C VAL A 122 -3.60 -8.06 3.23
N SER A 123 -3.70 -7.62 1.98
CA SER A 123 -4.77 -8.04 1.09
C SER A 123 -4.67 -9.56 0.92
N LEU A 124 -5.63 -10.29 1.49
CA LEU A 124 -5.69 -11.75 1.53
C LEU A 124 -5.71 -12.52 0.19
N PRO A 125 -6.08 -11.96 -1.00
CA PRO A 125 -6.20 -12.78 -2.21
C PRO A 125 -4.89 -13.42 -2.69
N ASP A 126 -3.73 -12.82 -2.42
CA ASP A 126 -2.44 -13.27 -2.95
C ASP A 126 -1.64 -14.19 -2.00
N LEU A 127 -2.20 -14.52 -0.83
CA LEU A 127 -1.49 -15.31 0.22
C LEU A 127 -2.25 -16.54 0.72
N LEU A 128 -3.53 -16.69 0.38
CA LEU A 128 -4.30 -17.86 0.80
C LEU A 128 -4.07 -19.03 -0.16
N PRO A 129 -3.79 -20.24 0.35
CA PRO A 129 -3.79 -21.45 -0.47
C PRO A 129 -5.19 -21.70 -1.03
N GLY A 130 -5.28 -22.41 -2.17
CA GLY A 130 -6.57 -22.72 -2.80
C GLY A 130 -7.56 -23.40 -1.85
N GLU A 131 -8.85 -23.28 -2.14
CA GLU A 131 -9.96 -23.75 -1.30
C GLU A 131 -9.78 -25.19 -0.79
N GLU A 132 -9.34 -26.10 -1.65
CA GLU A 132 -9.06 -27.51 -1.31
C GLU A 132 -7.95 -27.68 -0.27
N ALA A 133 -6.84 -26.96 -0.41
CA ALA A 133 -5.73 -27.01 0.54
C ALA A 133 -6.12 -26.37 1.88
N LEU A 134 -6.91 -25.31 1.83
CA LEU A 134 -7.46 -24.65 3.00
C LEU A 134 -8.44 -25.58 3.74
N ALA A 135 -9.31 -26.29 3.02
CA ALA A 135 -10.26 -27.25 3.57
C ALA A 135 -9.55 -28.41 4.27
N GLN A 136 -8.53 -29.00 3.64
CA GLN A 136 -7.74 -30.08 4.24
C GLN A 136 -7.01 -29.65 5.52
N MET A 137 -6.47 -28.43 5.56
CA MET A 137 -5.87 -27.88 6.79
C MET A 137 -6.92 -27.70 7.89
N PHE A 138 -8.09 -27.15 7.57
CA PHE A 138 -9.16 -27.01 8.55
C PHE A 138 -9.63 -28.36 9.08
N GLU A 139 -9.74 -29.37 8.21
CA GLU A 139 -10.07 -30.74 8.61
C GLU A 139 -9.05 -31.31 9.60
N ALA A 140 -7.76 -31.18 9.31
CA ALA A 140 -6.69 -31.64 10.20
C ALA A 140 -6.69 -30.91 11.55
N LEU A 141 -6.92 -29.59 11.54
CA LEU A 141 -7.04 -28.79 12.77
C LEU A 141 -8.26 -29.21 13.61
N LEU A 142 -9.39 -29.51 12.97
CA LEU A 142 -10.61 -29.98 13.62
C LEU A 142 -10.52 -31.44 14.10
N MET A 143 -9.70 -32.28 13.48
CA MET A 143 -9.38 -33.63 13.97
C MET A 143 -8.52 -33.58 15.24
N ALA A 144 -7.65 -32.57 15.37
CA ALA A 144 -6.79 -32.39 16.54
C ALA A 144 -7.47 -31.62 17.70
N MET A 145 -8.77 -31.36 17.62
CA MET A 145 -9.54 -30.62 18.62
C MET A 145 -10.44 -31.52 19.45
N ASP A 146 -10.58 -31.17 20.73
CA ASP A 146 -11.57 -31.79 21.60
C ASP A 146 -12.96 -31.25 21.26
N ARG A 147 -13.78 -32.11 20.64
CA ARG A 147 -15.14 -31.78 20.21
C ARG A 147 -16.14 -31.69 21.37
N SER A 148 -15.73 -32.07 22.58
CA SER A 148 -16.56 -31.98 23.78
C SER A 148 -16.49 -30.59 24.46
N ALA A 149 -15.54 -29.74 24.06
CA ALA A 149 -15.41 -28.39 24.58
C ALA A 149 -16.53 -27.44 24.09
N PRO A 150 -16.81 -26.33 24.78
CA PRO A 150 -17.71 -25.27 24.32
C PRO A 150 -17.28 -24.65 22.98
N LEU A 151 -18.23 -24.23 22.14
CA LEU A 151 -17.96 -23.72 20.77
C LEU A 151 -17.04 -22.49 20.74
N ASP A 152 -17.17 -21.61 21.73
CA ASP A 152 -16.33 -20.42 21.87
C ASP A 152 -14.89 -20.77 22.25
N GLU A 153 -14.71 -21.79 23.09
CA GLU A 153 -13.40 -22.34 23.43
C GLU A 153 -12.76 -23.03 22.21
N GLN A 154 -13.55 -23.80 21.47
CA GLN A 154 -13.14 -24.40 20.20
C GLN A 154 -12.69 -23.33 19.19
N ALA A 155 -13.47 -22.27 18.99
CA ALA A 155 -13.13 -21.16 18.09
C ALA A 155 -11.81 -20.47 18.49
N ARG A 156 -11.58 -20.26 19.79
CA ARG A 156 -10.32 -19.67 20.29
C ARG A 156 -9.11 -20.59 20.11
N LEU A 157 -9.31 -21.90 20.21
CA LEU A 157 -8.25 -22.88 19.98
C LEU A 157 -7.90 -22.99 18.49
N LEU A 158 -8.92 -22.98 17.62
CA LEU A 158 -8.74 -22.95 16.17
C LEU A 158 -7.96 -21.69 15.75
N ALA A 159 -8.38 -20.51 16.22
CA ALA A 159 -7.73 -19.24 15.93
C ALA A 159 -6.25 -19.19 16.39
N ARG A 160 -5.92 -19.85 17.50
CA ARG A 160 -4.53 -19.93 18.00
C ARG A 160 -3.63 -20.83 17.15
N ARG A 161 -4.20 -21.83 16.46
CA ARG A 161 -3.46 -22.82 15.67
C ARG A 161 -3.40 -22.50 14.19
N LEU A 162 -4.33 -21.66 13.71
CA LEU A 162 -4.45 -21.23 12.32
C LEU A 162 -3.16 -20.60 11.73
N PRO A 163 -2.40 -19.75 12.45
CA PRO A 163 -1.14 -19.20 11.91
C PRO A 163 -0.09 -20.27 11.61
N ILE A 164 -0.02 -21.32 12.43
CA ILE A 164 0.92 -22.43 12.26
C ILE A 164 0.51 -23.28 11.04
N GLY A 165 -0.79 -23.57 10.91
CA GLY A 165 -1.32 -24.32 9.77
C GLY A 165 -1.11 -23.60 8.43
N LEU A 166 -1.30 -22.28 8.40
CA LEU A 166 -1.07 -21.47 7.20
C LEU A 166 0.41 -21.41 6.80
N SER A 167 1.34 -21.29 7.76
CA SER A 167 2.78 -21.31 7.47
C SER A 167 3.21 -22.64 6.83
N GLN A 168 2.70 -23.77 7.33
CA GLN A 168 3.02 -25.10 6.80
C GLN A 168 2.52 -25.29 5.36
N LEU A 169 1.36 -24.73 5.01
CA LEU A 169 0.84 -24.76 3.64
C LEU A 169 1.62 -23.83 2.69
N GLN A 170 2.05 -22.67 3.18
CA GLN A 170 2.88 -21.73 2.39
C GLN A 170 4.25 -22.32 2.05
N ASP A 171 4.84 -23.09 2.97
CA ASP A 171 6.14 -23.76 2.75
C ASP A 171 6.07 -24.93 1.76
N LEU A 172 4.88 -25.51 1.54
CA LEU A 172 4.64 -26.66 0.66
C LEU A 172 4.30 -26.28 -0.79
N LEU A 173 3.98 -25.01 -1.06
CA LEU A 173 3.71 -24.51 -2.40
C LEU A 173 5.03 -24.07 -3.07
N PRO A 174 5.37 -24.57 -4.27
CA PRO A 174 6.54 -24.07 -4.99
C PRO A 174 6.36 -22.58 -5.27
N ALA A 175 7.41 -21.79 -5.04
CA ALA A 175 7.43 -20.37 -5.35
C ALA A 175 7.25 -20.14 -6.86
N GLY A 176 6.00 -19.94 -7.28
CA GLY A 176 5.63 -19.62 -8.66
C GLY A 176 5.03 -20.79 -9.43
N GLY A 177 3.71 -20.75 -9.58
CA GLY A 177 2.97 -21.57 -10.53
C GLY A 177 1.60 -20.95 -10.75
N THR A 178 1.49 -20.08 -11.76
CA THR A 178 0.22 -19.62 -12.30
C THR A 178 -0.63 -20.82 -12.73
N PRO A 179 -1.92 -20.91 -12.38
CA PRO A 179 -2.79 -21.94 -12.93
C PRO A 179 -3.21 -21.58 -14.35
N GLU A 180 -2.40 -21.98 -15.34
CA GLU A 180 -2.90 -22.32 -16.67
C GLU A 180 -3.50 -23.73 -16.58
N ASP A 181 -4.78 -23.83 -16.22
CA ASP A 181 -5.69 -24.88 -16.69
C ASP A 181 -7.09 -24.69 -16.07
N ALA A 182 -7.86 -23.80 -16.70
CA ALA A 182 -9.31 -23.80 -16.59
C ALA A 182 -9.88 -23.46 -17.96
N THR A 183 -9.84 -24.42 -18.87
CA THR A 183 -10.69 -24.41 -20.06
C THR A 183 -12.15 -24.40 -19.59
N PRO A 184 -12.98 -23.40 -19.93
CA PRO A 184 -14.40 -23.43 -19.56
C PRO A 184 -15.10 -24.54 -20.34
N SER A 185 -15.58 -25.56 -19.64
CA SER A 185 -16.48 -26.57 -20.18
C SER A 185 -17.68 -25.92 -20.86
N GLN A 186 -17.77 -26.16 -22.16
CA GLN A 186 -18.90 -25.85 -23.02
C GLN A 186 -20.15 -26.58 -22.49
N LEU A 187 -21.21 -25.82 -22.17
CA LEU A 187 -22.52 -26.37 -21.82
C LEU A 187 -23.08 -27.22 -22.98
N PRO A 188 -23.72 -28.37 -22.73
CA PRO A 188 -24.48 -29.06 -23.76
C PRO A 188 -25.80 -28.32 -24.02
N SER A 189 -25.90 -27.74 -25.22
CA SER A 189 -27.13 -27.21 -25.82
C SER A 189 -28.19 -28.31 -25.94
N THR A 190 -29.35 -28.12 -25.31
CA THR A 190 -30.56 -28.88 -25.64
C THR A 190 -31.33 -28.15 -26.74
N PRO A 191 -31.72 -28.82 -27.84
CA PRO A 191 -32.59 -28.21 -28.84
C PRO A 191 -34.06 -28.38 -28.42
N VAL A 192 -34.79 -27.26 -28.37
CA VAL A 192 -36.25 -27.22 -28.21
C VAL A 192 -36.90 -27.62 -29.55
N PRO A 193 -37.82 -28.60 -29.60
CA PRO A 193 -38.50 -28.95 -30.83
C PRO A 193 -39.61 -27.95 -31.16
N ALA A 194 -39.54 -27.37 -32.37
CA ALA A 194 -40.63 -26.62 -32.97
C ALA A 194 -41.77 -27.56 -33.38
N ARG A 195 -43.02 -27.11 -33.19
CA ARG A 195 -44.19 -27.69 -33.85
C ARG A 195 -45.20 -26.58 -34.21
N PRO A 196 -46.03 -26.85 -35.24
CA PRO A 196 -46.46 -25.88 -36.26
C PRO A 196 -47.54 -24.90 -35.84
#